data_AF-A0A2I0NQB8-F1
#
_entry.id   AF-A0A2I0NQB8-F1
#
_cell.length_a   1.000
_cell.length_b   1.000
_cell.length_c   1.000
_cell.angle_alpha   90.00
_cell.angle_beta   90.00
_cell.angle_gamma   90.00
#
_symmetry.space_group_name_H-M   'P 1'
#
loop_
_entity.id
_entity.type
_entity.pdbx_description
1 polymer ?
#
loop_
_entity_poly.entity_id
_entity_poly.type
_entity_poly.pdbx_seq_one_letter_code
_entity_poly.pdbx_strand_id
1 'polypeptide(L)'
;MPDRETMRLRCYASRGTMRSSPSFRSITTTHPPDSTRLSGADSSNYPRTTAVSKSVRDYTAMISSWQSKRLRTGTVNRDRPNQMSENQSTATLFEYQRYPYVSSETDSFREGTLHLTDKTIELLDSLNSKRPFLEIGRNLIKPLNYIGVVKANGFTIQIFPKLFTYESYREQRSIVAGNLLKMLSHTGHVPITEVDPAGLDLRRMDLFEIFTYLFAKNLLATIKSSQKREYTRNFDELRVIRGRIDFRRHTNPARMHIIPCRYHELSVDNLLNQTLKYTCYLMSRTSSNFTTIRLLRSIVDLLDPVALTPISVAEIDRIAFSRLNRIFEPHIRMCRIFLSNSSLTLQASKVEFFSLLIPMERLFEEFISAVLARDPACFFGRDVPVRSQAVVGRLARGANGTELFNLRPDIVIGAPRIEAIIDTKYKQLDPDDRKAGVSQADLYQIYAYAAKTGAMRCMLLYPEVLLEQKRDFVLPVRSREGVDTDVQLTIRAIRLSHDLNQREGWEAFCSELREIVMPLIAEQEPWRSTESGRAVVEG
;
A
#
# COMPACT_ATOMS: atom_id res chain seq x y z
N MET A 1 0.37 -5.58 -65.54
CA MET A 1 0.28 -4.89 -64.25
C MET A 1 -1.07 -4.20 -64.15
N PRO A 2 -2.04 -4.91 -63.55
CA PRO A 2 -3.30 -4.43 -62.98
C PRO A 2 -3.26 -4.67 -61.43
N ASP A 3 -4.27 -4.60 -60.58
CA ASP A 3 -5.71 -4.40 -60.69
C ASP A 3 -6.27 -3.97 -59.32
N ARG A 4 -7.44 -3.34 -59.34
CA ARG A 4 -8.34 -3.22 -58.19
C ARG A 4 -8.91 -4.60 -57.85
N GLU A 5 -9.12 -4.94 -56.57
CA GLU A 5 -10.39 -5.52 -56.08
C GLU A 5 -10.37 -6.00 -54.60
N THR A 6 -11.48 -5.71 -53.91
CA THR A 6 -12.14 -6.44 -52.81
C THR A 6 -11.36 -7.21 -51.75
N MET A 7 -11.68 -6.94 -50.47
CA MET A 7 -12.19 -8.02 -49.62
C MET A 7 -13.22 -7.55 -48.58
N ARG A 8 -14.33 -8.28 -48.58
CA ARG A 8 -15.56 -8.09 -47.82
C ARG A 8 -15.40 -8.61 -46.37
N LEU A 9 -16.25 -8.04 -45.50
CA LEU A 9 -16.78 -8.65 -44.28
C LEU A 9 -17.00 -10.16 -44.39
N ARG A 10 -16.66 -10.91 -43.34
CA ARG A 10 -17.47 -12.05 -42.87
C ARG A 10 -17.23 -12.34 -41.39
N CYS A 11 -18.27 -12.07 -40.60
CA CYS A 11 -18.55 -12.75 -39.35
C CYS A 11 -18.59 -14.27 -39.57
N TYR A 12 -18.03 -15.03 -38.63
CA TYR A 12 -18.47 -16.41 -38.41
C TYR A 12 -18.86 -16.57 -36.94
N ALA A 13 -20.17 -16.65 -36.73
CA ALA A 13 -20.76 -17.30 -35.59
C ALA A 13 -20.72 -18.82 -35.83
N SER A 14 -20.34 -19.59 -34.81
CA SER A 14 -20.60 -21.03 -34.75
C SER A 14 -21.45 -21.33 -33.52
N ARG A 15 -22.76 -21.50 -33.74
CA ARG A 15 -23.61 -22.45 -32.99
C ARG A 15 -23.05 -23.86 -33.31
N GLY A 16 -22.93 -24.87 -32.44
CA GLY A 16 -23.64 -25.22 -31.23
C GLY A 16 -24.25 -26.61 -31.45
N THR A 17 -23.79 -27.64 -30.72
CA THR A 17 -24.50 -28.91 -30.39
C THR A 17 -23.57 -29.75 -29.49
N MET A 18 -23.87 -29.95 -28.20
CA MET A 18 -24.77 -30.94 -27.56
C MET A 18 -24.22 -32.38 -27.45
N ARG A 19 -24.44 -32.96 -26.24
CA ARG A 19 -24.18 -34.32 -25.71
C ARG A 19 -22.80 -34.48 -25.04
N SER A 20 -22.64 -35.08 -23.86
CA SER A 20 -23.53 -35.74 -22.90
C SER A 20 -22.73 -36.04 -21.62
N SER A 21 -23.42 -36.09 -20.47
CA SER A 21 -22.93 -36.44 -19.13
C SER A 21 -22.24 -37.82 -19.04
N PRO A 22 -21.56 -38.13 -17.92
CA PRO A 22 -22.18 -39.06 -16.97
C PRO A 22 -21.96 -38.76 -15.47
N SER A 23 -23.06 -38.94 -14.74
CA SER A 23 -23.28 -39.53 -13.40
C SER A 23 -22.30 -39.33 -12.22
N PHE A 24 -22.89 -38.74 -11.17
CA PHE A 24 -22.71 -38.96 -9.74
C PHE A 24 -22.30 -40.39 -9.31
N ARG A 25 -21.41 -40.48 -8.30
CA ARG A 25 -21.51 -41.47 -7.22
C ARG A 25 -21.06 -40.88 -5.88
N SER A 26 -21.98 -40.97 -4.94
CA SER A 26 -21.89 -40.78 -3.49
C SER A 26 -21.01 -41.83 -2.82
N ILE A 27 -20.25 -41.45 -1.79
CA ILE A 27 -19.79 -42.38 -0.74
C ILE A 27 -20.03 -41.76 0.63
N THR A 28 -20.86 -42.47 1.38
CA THR A 28 -21.32 -42.25 2.74
C THR A 28 -20.28 -42.70 3.79
N THR A 29 -20.36 -42.02 4.93
CA THR A 29 -19.89 -42.36 6.28
C THR A 29 -20.00 -43.84 6.69
N THR A 30 -18.96 -44.36 7.34
CA THR A 30 -19.05 -45.45 8.33
C THR A 30 -17.99 -45.30 9.42
N HIS A 31 -18.43 -45.25 10.68
CA HIS A 31 -17.67 -45.43 11.92
C HIS A 31 -17.71 -46.93 12.36
N PRO A 32 -16.96 -47.36 13.39
CA PRO A 32 -16.19 -48.60 13.42
C PRO A 32 -16.88 -49.76 14.19
N PRO A 33 -16.22 -50.92 14.35
CA PRO A 33 -16.52 -51.83 15.45
C PRO A 33 -15.38 -51.96 16.47
N ASP A 34 -15.82 -52.19 17.70
CA ASP A 34 -15.09 -52.34 18.96
C ASP A 34 -14.55 -53.77 19.21
N SER A 35 -13.43 -53.80 19.93
CA SER A 35 -13.01 -54.71 21.01
C SER A 35 -13.10 -56.25 20.91
N THR A 36 -11.96 -56.93 21.16
CA THR A 36 -11.72 -58.04 22.15
C THR A 36 -10.31 -58.64 21.87
N ARG A 37 -9.28 -58.46 22.71
CA ARG A 37 -8.88 -59.06 24.03
C ARG A 37 -8.12 -60.40 23.96
N LEU A 38 -7.04 -60.42 24.78
CA LEU A 38 -6.20 -61.54 25.31
C LEU A 38 -5.03 -61.99 24.40
N SER A 39 -3.82 -62.29 24.86
CA SER A 39 -3.10 -62.22 26.15
C SER A 39 -1.68 -62.77 25.92
N GLY A 40 -0.64 -62.29 26.62
CA GLY A 40 0.66 -62.99 26.69
C GLY A 40 1.84 -62.07 27.05
N ALA A 41 2.33 -62.19 28.28
CA ALA A 41 3.49 -61.48 28.85
C ALA A 41 4.82 -61.92 28.16
N ASP A 42 5.93 -61.16 28.17
CA ASP A 42 6.76 -60.90 29.35
C ASP A 42 7.96 -59.97 29.07
N SER A 43 8.28 -59.19 30.11
CA SER A 43 9.59 -58.68 30.57
C SER A 43 10.52 -57.79 29.70
N SER A 44 10.64 -56.53 30.17
CA SER A 44 11.88 -55.88 30.67
C SER A 44 12.37 -54.59 29.99
N ASN A 45 12.61 -53.60 30.86
CA ASN A 45 13.43 -52.37 30.76
C ASN A 45 12.95 -51.18 29.90
N TYR A 46 12.38 -50.14 30.56
CA TYR A 46 12.85 -48.73 30.62
C TYR A 46 11.84 -47.88 31.45
N PRO A 47 12.27 -46.95 32.33
CA PRO A 47 11.38 -46.17 33.18
C PRO A 47 10.64 -45.04 32.44
N ARG A 48 9.37 -44.84 32.80
CA ARG A 48 8.44 -43.83 32.27
C ARG A 48 8.82 -42.40 32.66
N THR A 49 8.97 -41.53 31.65
CA THR A 49 8.89 -40.07 31.77
C THR A 49 7.45 -39.67 32.07
N THR A 50 7.21 -39.15 33.28
CA THR A 50 5.94 -38.56 33.70
C THR A 50 6.13 -37.04 33.77
N ALA A 51 5.90 -36.32 32.67
CA ALA A 51 5.95 -34.84 32.69
C ALA A 51 5.26 -34.21 31.48
N VAL A 52 4.01 -34.57 31.18
CA VAL A 52 3.18 -33.78 30.24
C VAL A 52 1.75 -33.73 30.76
N SER A 53 1.52 -32.99 31.84
CA SER A 53 0.17 -32.54 32.21
C SER A 53 0.15 -31.33 33.17
N LYS A 54 1.23 -30.55 33.25
CA LYS A 54 1.29 -29.36 34.14
C LYS A 54 1.13 -28.01 33.43
N SER A 55 1.43 -27.85 32.15
CA SER A 55 1.43 -26.50 31.53
C SER A 55 0.08 -25.98 31.02
N VAL A 56 -0.99 -26.78 30.99
CA VAL A 56 -2.32 -26.32 30.52
C VAL A 56 -3.23 -25.90 31.69
N ARG A 57 -2.99 -26.39 32.91
CA ARG A 57 -3.74 -25.96 34.10
C ARG A 57 -3.26 -24.61 34.64
N ASP A 58 -1.98 -24.26 34.45
CA ASP A 58 -1.43 -23.01 34.97
C ASP A 58 -1.90 -21.77 34.18
N TYR A 59 -2.11 -21.87 32.86
CA TYR A 59 -2.67 -20.76 32.06
C TYR A 59 -4.15 -20.49 32.37
N THR A 60 -4.94 -21.53 32.61
CA THR A 60 -6.37 -21.38 32.92
C THR A 60 -6.55 -20.85 34.35
N ALA A 61 -5.69 -21.25 35.29
CA ALA A 61 -5.69 -20.76 36.67
C ALA A 61 -5.25 -19.28 36.78
N MET A 62 -4.33 -18.83 35.92
CA MET A 62 -3.85 -17.43 35.93
C MET A 62 -4.91 -16.45 35.41
N ILE A 63 -5.66 -16.81 34.38
CA ILE A 63 -6.78 -16.00 33.85
C ILE A 63 -7.96 -15.97 34.84
N SER A 64 -8.24 -17.10 35.49
CA SER A 64 -9.31 -17.22 36.51
C SER A 64 -8.98 -16.42 37.80
N SER A 65 -7.72 -16.45 38.23
CA SER A 65 -7.21 -15.68 39.38
C SER A 65 -7.26 -14.16 39.13
N TRP A 66 -7.01 -13.72 37.89
CA TRP A 66 -7.15 -12.33 37.48
C TRP A 66 -8.61 -11.86 37.44
N GLN A 67 -9.54 -12.68 36.94
CA GLN A 67 -10.97 -12.36 36.96
C GLN A 67 -11.56 -12.37 38.39
N SER A 68 -11.10 -13.27 39.26
CA SER A 68 -11.58 -13.34 40.65
C SER A 68 -11.03 -12.22 41.54
N LYS A 69 -9.84 -11.66 41.24
CA LYS A 69 -9.32 -10.48 41.95
C LYS A 69 -10.06 -9.19 41.59
N ARG A 70 -10.70 -9.11 40.42
CA ARG A 70 -11.53 -7.96 40.02
C ARG A 70 -12.90 -7.90 40.71
N LEU A 71 -13.34 -9.02 41.32
CA LEU A 71 -14.65 -9.15 41.99
C LEU A 71 -14.61 -8.97 43.52
N ARG A 72 -13.43 -8.73 44.13
CA ARG A 72 -13.29 -8.67 45.61
C ARG A 72 -12.83 -7.33 46.20
N THR A 73 -12.64 -6.29 45.39
CA THR A 73 -12.38 -4.94 45.91
C THR A 73 -13.50 -3.99 45.47
N GLY A 74 -14.67 -4.20 46.06
CA GLY A 74 -15.77 -3.24 46.04
C GLY A 74 -15.65 -2.30 47.22
N THR A 75 -15.07 -1.13 47.00
CA THR A 75 -15.34 0.05 47.84
C THR A 75 -16.05 1.05 46.95
N VAL A 76 -17.31 1.28 47.31
CA VAL A 76 -18.26 2.15 46.63
C VAL A 76 -17.68 3.56 46.52
N ASN A 77 -17.42 4.03 45.30
CA ASN A 77 -17.36 5.45 45.03
C ASN A 77 -18.42 5.77 43.97
N ARG A 78 -19.46 6.48 44.41
CA ARG A 78 -20.55 6.97 43.58
C ARG A 78 -20.01 8.15 42.77
N ASP A 79 -19.59 7.88 41.54
CA ASP A 79 -19.60 8.86 40.45
C ASP A 79 -19.58 8.09 39.13
N ARG A 80 -20.78 7.83 38.59
CA ARG A 80 -20.94 7.39 37.20
C ARG A 80 -20.92 8.65 36.32
N PRO A 81 -19.92 8.86 35.45
CA PRO A 81 -20.12 9.76 34.33
C PRO A 81 -21.03 9.05 33.33
N ASN A 82 -22.14 9.71 32.97
CA ASN A 82 -23.01 9.37 31.85
C ASN A 82 -22.16 9.12 30.58
N GLN A 83 -21.94 7.86 30.21
CA GLN A 83 -21.49 7.51 28.87
C GLN A 83 -22.72 7.45 27.97
N MET A 84 -23.11 8.59 27.42
CA MET A 84 -23.89 8.60 26.18
C MET A 84 -23.00 8.00 25.09
N SER A 85 -23.38 6.84 24.56
CA SER A 85 -22.72 6.20 23.43
C SER A 85 -22.85 7.11 22.19
N GLU A 86 -21.84 7.94 21.92
CA GLU A 86 -21.79 8.75 20.70
C GLU A 86 -21.70 7.83 19.48
N ASN A 87 -22.63 8.00 18.53
CA ASN A 87 -22.56 7.35 17.24
C ASN A 87 -21.38 7.91 16.48
N GLN A 88 -20.33 7.11 16.28
CA GLN A 88 -19.20 7.54 15.48
C GLN A 88 -19.51 7.31 14.00
N SER A 89 -19.39 8.37 13.20
CA SER A 89 -19.43 8.31 11.74
C SER A 89 -18.15 7.72 11.12
N THR A 90 -17.14 7.42 11.97
CA THR A 90 -15.87 6.83 11.56
C THR A 90 -15.58 5.58 12.39
N ALA A 91 -15.40 4.44 11.74
CA ALA A 91 -14.85 3.23 12.33
C ALA A 91 -13.33 3.16 12.11
N THR A 92 -12.59 2.91 13.19
CA THR A 92 -11.15 2.65 13.13
C THR A 92 -10.89 1.18 13.38
N LEU A 93 -10.37 0.49 12.38
CA LEU A 93 -10.05 -0.93 12.42
C LEU A 93 -8.53 -1.16 12.32
N PHE A 94 -8.06 -2.32 12.75
CA PHE A 94 -6.67 -2.76 12.61
C PHE A 94 -6.58 -4.03 11.78
N GLU A 95 -5.49 -4.16 11.02
CA GLU A 95 -5.17 -5.37 10.27
C GLU A 95 -5.26 -6.63 11.15
N TYR A 96 -5.87 -7.68 10.62
CA TYR A 96 -6.07 -9.00 11.26
C TYR A 96 -6.88 -9.03 12.56
N GLN A 97 -7.39 -7.90 13.05
CA GLN A 97 -8.30 -7.85 14.19
C GLN A 97 -9.75 -8.14 13.75
N ARG A 98 -10.51 -8.85 14.60
CA ARG A 98 -11.91 -9.20 14.33
C ARG A 98 -12.85 -8.17 14.96
N TYR A 99 -13.83 -7.73 14.19
CA TYR A 99 -14.88 -6.80 14.61
C TYR A 99 -16.26 -7.40 14.37
N PRO A 100 -17.14 -7.42 15.37
CA PRO A 100 -18.53 -7.80 15.15
C PRO A 100 -19.21 -6.78 14.25
N TYR A 101 -20.12 -7.25 13.40
CA TYR A 101 -21.02 -6.38 12.65
C TYR A 101 -22.47 -6.86 12.68
N VAL A 102 -23.40 -5.91 12.54
CA VAL A 102 -24.84 -6.11 12.53
C VAL A 102 -25.43 -5.29 11.39
N SER A 103 -26.38 -5.88 10.63
CA SER A 103 -27.13 -5.10 9.63
C SER A 103 -28.05 -4.09 10.33
N SER A 104 -28.04 -2.85 9.85
CA SER A 104 -28.80 -1.74 10.41
C SER A 104 -29.24 -0.74 9.36
N GLU A 105 -30.25 0.08 9.65
CA GLU A 105 -30.75 1.11 8.72
C GLU A 105 -29.75 2.25 8.48
N THR A 106 -28.83 2.49 9.41
CA THR A 106 -27.82 3.55 9.30
C THR A 106 -26.43 3.03 9.63
N ASP A 107 -25.43 3.43 8.85
CA ASP A 107 -24.04 3.09 9.12
C ASP A 107 -23.53 3.83 10.37
N SER A 108 -22.99 3.10 11.35
CA SER A 108 -22.34 3.68 12.53
C SER A 108 -21.39 2.72 13.23
N PHE A 109 -20.46 3.25 14.03
CA PHE A 109 -19.58 2.46 14.88
C PHE A 109 -19.88 2.77 16.35
N ARG A 110 -20.29 1.74 17.11
CA ARG A 110 -20.70 1.88 18.52
C ARG A 110 -20.21 0.69 19.32
N GLU A 111 -19.62 0.95 20.48
CA GLU A 111 -19.18 -0.11 21.42
C GLU A 111 -18.28 -1.19 20.79
N GLY A 112 -17.47 -0.82 19.79
CA GLY A 112 -16.61 -1.77 19.06
C GLY A 112 -17.32 -2.62 18.01
N THR A 113 -18.60 -2.36 17.74
CA THR A 113 -19.43 -3.07 16.75
C THR A 113 -19.74 -2.18 15.56
N LEU A 114 -19.65 -2.77 14.36
CA LEU A 114 -20.01 -2.14 13.09
C LEU A 114 -21.51 -2.33 12.83
N HIS A 115 -22.27 -1.25 12.83
CA HIS A 115 -23.66 -1.23 12.38
C HIS A 115 -23.64 -0.77 10.92
N LEU A 116 -23.93 -1.67 9.98
CA LEU A 116 -23.76 -1.42 8.54
C LEU A 116 -25.08 -1.64 7.80
N THR A 117 -25.38 -0.77 6.84
CA THR A 117 -26.46 -0.94 5.88
C THR A 117 -26.13 -2.03 4.87
N ASP A 118 -27.16 -2.67 4.33
CA ASP A 118 -26.99 -3.68 3.28
C ASP A 118 -26.25 -3.09 2.06
N LYS A 119 -26.53 -1.83 1.71
CA LYS A 119 -25.80 -1.12 0.64
C LYS A 119 -24.30 -1.03 0.94
N THR A 120 -23.91 -0.72 2.18
CA THR A 120 -22.50 -0.62 2.56
C THR A 120 -21.84 -2.00 2.58
N ILE A 121 -22.54 -3.05 2.99
CA ILE A 121 -22.04 -4.43 2.93
C ILE A 121 -21.81 -4.86 1.48
N GLU A 122 -22.78 -4.65 0.59
CA GLU A 122 -22.65 -4.95 -0.85
C GLU A 122 -21.47 -4.21 -1.50
N LEU A 123 -21.24 -2.94 -1.11
CA LEU A 123 -20.09 -2.16 -1.57
C LEU A 123 -18.77 -2.78 -1.09
N LEU A 124 -18.68 -3.18 0.19
CA LEU A 124 -17.50 -3.85 0.72
C LEU A 124 -17.23 -5.16 -0.01
N ASP A 125 -18.25 -5.98 -0.26
CA ASP A 125 -18.13 -7.23 -1.03
C ASP A 125 -17.66 -6.98 -2.47
N SER A 126 -18.22 -5.97 -3.14
CA SER A 126 -17.82 -5.59 -4.49
C SER A 126 -16.34 -5.19 -4.58
N LEU A 127 -15.83 -4.46 -3.59
CA LEU A 127 -14.41 -4.11 -3.50
C LEU A 127 -13.55 -5.34 -3.21
N ASN A 128 -14.02 -6.18 -2.29
CA ASN A 128 -13.32 -7.39 -1.87
C ASN A 128 -13.17 -8.39 -3.03
N SER A 129 -14.12 -8.40 -3.98
CA SER A 129 -14.08 -9.23 -5.19
C SER A 129 -12.91 -8.89 -6.12
N LYS A 130 -12.52 -7.61 -6.20
CA LYS A 130 -11.41 -7.16 -7.05
C LYS A 130 -10.06 -7.43 -6.38
N ARG A 131 -9.98 -7.13 -5.08
CA ARG A 131 -8.79 -7.33 -4.25
C ARG A 131 -9.25 -7.66 -2.83
N PRO A 132 -8.97 -8.86 -2.31
CA PRO A 132 -9.40 -9.24 -0.98
C PRO A 132 -8.65 -8.40 0.06
N PHE A 133 -9.39 -7.60 0.83
CA PHE A 133 -8.89 -6.75 1.90
C PHE A 133 -9.65 -6.95 3.22
N LEU A 134 -10.79 -7.63 3.17
CA LEU A 134 -11.59 -8.03 4.33
C LEU A 134 -11.96 -9.52 4.22
N GLU A 135 -11.95 -10.22 5.34
CA GLU A 135 -12.71 -11.45 5.53
C GLU A 135 -14.08 -11.06 6.12
N ILE A 136 -15.15 -11.19 5.33
CA ILE A 136 -16.52 -10.90 5.74
C ILE A 136 -17.21 -12.25 6.05
N GLY A 137 -17.44 -12.49 7.34
CA GLY A 137 -18.22 -13.62 7.85
C GLY A 137 -19.70 -13.25 8.04
N ARG A 138 -20.46 -14.11 8.73
CA ARG A 138 -21.89 -13.87 9.00
C ARG A 138 -22.17 -12.68 9.93
N ASN A 139 -21.29 -12.44 10.90
CA ASN A 139 -21.44 -11.41 11.93
C ASN A 139 -20.08 -10.82 12.35
N LEU A 140 -19.04 -11.06 11.55
CA LEU A 140 -17.67 -10.67 11.84
C LEU A 140 -17.02 -10.14 10.57
N ILE A 141 -16.32 -9.01 10.68
CA ILE A 141 -15.43 -8.47 9.65
C ILE A 141 -14.02 -8.49 10.21
N LYS A 142 -13.07 -8.99 9.43
CA LYS A 142 -11.65 -8.97 9.75
C LYS A 142 -10.86 -8.34 8.61
N PRO A 143 -10.27 -7.15 8.81
CA PRO A 143 -9.33 -6.60 7.85
C PRO A 143 -8.13 -7.51 7.64
N LEU A 144 -7.58 -7.51 6.43
CA LEU A 144 -6.39 -8.23 6.05
C LEU A 144 -5.16 -7.31 6.08
N ASN A 145 -4.31 -7.37 5.07
CA ASN A 145 -3.04 -6.65 4.96
C ASN A 145 -3.13 -5.30 4.24
N TYR A 146 -4.33 -4.74 4.14
CA TYR A 146 -4.56 -3.47 3.47
C TYR A 146 -4.90 -2.40 4.50
N ILE A 147 -4.25 -1.27 4.33
CA ILE A 147 -4.44 -0.07 5.14
C ILE A 147 -5.03 1.05 4.29
N GLY A 148 -5.63 2.03 4.96
CA GLY A 148 -6.19 3.21 4.29
C GLY A 148 -7.63 3.46 4.68
N VAL A 149 -8.44 3.92 3.73
CA VAL A 149 -9.77 4.46 4.01
C VAL A 149 -10.80 4.09 2.96
N VAL A 150 -12.01 3.81 3.43
CA VAL A 150 -13.20 3.46 2.69
C VAL A 150 -14.31 4.39 3.19
N LYS A 151 -14.85 5.26 2.33
CA LYS A 151 -15.92 6.19 2.67
C LYS A 151 -17.15 5.89 1.81
N ALA A 152 -18.27 5.60 2.45
CA ALA A 152 -19.54 5.26 1.81
C ALA A 152 -20.69 5.91 2.58
N ASN A 153 -21.64 6.55 1.90
CA ASN A 153 -22.87 7.09 2.51
C ASN A 153 -22.66 7.99 3.76
N GLY A 154 -21.52 8.69 3.86
CA GLY A 154 -21.19 9.54 5.01
C GLY A 154 -20.55 8.80 6.19
N PHE A 155 -20.39 7.48 6.09
CA PHE A 155 -19.64 6.66 7.03
C PHE A 155 -18.23 6.35 6.50
N THR A 156 -17.24 6.43 7.38
CA THR A 156 -15.84 6.19 7.05
C THR A 156 -15.32 4.96 7.80
N ILE A 157 -14.82 3.96 7.09
CA ILE A 157 -14.01 2.86 7.65
C ILE A 157 -12.55 3.16 7.33
N GLN A 158 -11.71 3.28 8.34
CA GLN A 158 -10.26 3.40 8.17
C GLN A 158 -9.55 2.22 8.82
N ILE A 159 -8.56 1.68 8.11
CA ILE A 159 -7.81 0.49 8.52
C ILE A 159 -6.36 0.91 8.76
N PHE A 160 -5.88 0.67 9.98
CA PHE A 160 -4.52 0.97 10.42
C PHE A 160 -3.67 -0.29 10.56
N PRO A 161 -2.33 -0.14 10.50
CA PRO A 161 -1.45 -1.29 10.55
C PRO A 161 -1.47 -2.04 11.89
N LYS A 162 -1.29 -3.37 11.85
CA LYS A 162 -1.28 -4.26 13.04
C LYS A 162 -0.19 -3.93 14.07
N LEU A 163 0.84 -3.19 13.66
CA LEU A 163 1.98 -2.85 14.50
C LEU A 163 1.62 -1.84 15.60
N PHE A 164 0.44 -1.23 15.53
CA PHE A 164 -0.03 -0.25 16.50
C PHE A 164 -1.27 -0.80 17.20
N THR A 165 -1.09 -1.39 18.39
CA THR A 165 -2.18 -2.04 19.14
C THR A 165 -3.13 -1.03 19.82
N TYR A 166 -4.33 -1.48 20.18
CA TYR A 166 -5.43 -0.63 20.65
C TYR A 166 -5.15 0.12 21.98
N GLU A 167 -4.38 -0.47 22.89
CA GLU A 167 -4.09 0.14 24.21
C GLU A 167 -3.17 1.36 24.11
N SER A 168 -2.22 1.35 23.17
CA SER A 168 -1.36 2.50 22.82
C SER A 168 -2.00 3.44 21.79
N TYR A 169 -3.05 3.00 21.09
CA TYR A 169 -3.64 3.76 19.99
C TYR A 169 -4.28 5.09 20.40
N ARG A 170 -4.98 5.19 21.54
CA ARG A 170 -5.63 6.47 21.92
C ARG A 170 -4.63 7.61 22.09
N GLU A 171 -3.43 7.29 22.58
CA GLU A 171 -2.36 8.26 22.81
C GLU A 171 -1.47 8.44 21.56
N GLN A 172 -1.29 7.37 20.76
CA GLN A 172 -0.38 7.36 19.61
C GLN A 172 -1.05 7.54 18.25
N ARG A 173 -2.39 7.65 18.16
CA ARG A 173 -3.15 7.77 16.89
C ARG A 173 -2.56 8.82 15.96
N SER A 174 -2.18 9.98 16.49
CA SER A 174 -1.58 11.05 15.70
C SER A 174 -0.23 10.65 15.11
N ILE A 175 0.59 9.93 15.88
CA ILE A 175 1.89 9.42 15.43
C ILE A 175 1.68 8.35 14.35
N VAL A 176 0.75 7.41 14.55
CA VAL A 176 0.45 6.35 13.58
C VAL A 176 -0.03 6.94 12.25
N ALA A 177 -1.02 7.84 12.32
CA ALA A 177 -1.55 8.50 11.13
C ALA A 177 -0.45 9.34 10.45
N GLY A 178 0.33 10.11 11.22
CA GLY A 178 1.45 10.89 10.71
C GLY A 178 2.50 10.02 10.01
N ASN A 179 2.95 8.95 10.65
CA ASN A 179 3.93 8.02 10.09
C ASN A 179 3.43 7.40 8.80
N LEU A 180 2.14 7.03 8.75
CA LEU A 180 1.53 6.53 7.54
C LEU A 180 1.55 7.57 6.41
N LEU A 181 1.19 8.81 6.69
CA LEU A 181 1.27 9.91 5.72
C LEU A 181 2.71 10.13 5.23
N LYS A 182 3.68 10.06 6.13
CA LYS A 182 5.11 10.17 5.79
C LYS A 182 5.55 9.06 4.83
N MET A 183 5.17 7.81 5.09
CA MET A 183 5.46 6.66 4.22
C MET A 183 4.81 6.84 2.83
N LEU A 184 3.54 7.27 2.79
CA LEU A 184 2.80 7.50 1.55
C LEU A 184 3.38 8.64 0.70
N SER A 185 3.91 9.67 1.35
CA SER A 185 4.62 10.78 0.71
C SER A 185 5.92 10.31 0.05
N HIS A 186 6.72 9.48 0.74
CA HIS A 186 8.00 8.98 0.22
C HIS A 186 7.86 8.00 -0.93
N THR A 187 6.82 7.16 -0.90
CA THR A 187 6.54 6.17 -1.95
C THR A 187 5.89 6.77 -3.20
N GLY A 188 5.44 8.02 -3.12
CA GLY A 188 4.75 8.69 -4.21
C GLY A 188 3.34 8.16 -4.48
N HIS A 189 2.81 7.26 -3.65
CA HIS A 189 1.40 6.83 -3.71
C HIS A 189 0.45 8.00 -3.49
N VAL A 190 0.85 8.95 -2.65
CA VAL A 190 0.12 10.20 -2.45
C VAL A 190 1.11 11.37 -2.63
N PRO A 191 0.89 12.26 -3.59
CA PRO A 191 1.80 13.37 -3.90
C PRO A 191 1.66 14.50 -2.87
N ILE A 192 2.08 14.24 -1.63
CA ILE A 192 2.12 15.23 -0.55
C ILE A 192 3.57 15.70 -0.39
N THR A 193 3.79 16.99 -0.63
CA THR A 193 5.13 17.61 -0.58
C THR A 193 5.59 17.84 0.86
N GLU A 194 4.70 18.31 1.73
CA GLU A 194 4.97 18.56 3.14
C GLU A 194 3.73 18.20 3.97
N VAL A 195 3.88 17.24 4.88
CA VAL A 195 2.96 17.07 5.98
C VAL A 195 3.40 18.10 7.02
N ASP A 196 2.74 19.25 7.06
CA ASP A 196 2.87 20.17 8.19
C ASP A 196 1.86 19.75 9.26
N PRO A 197 2.28 19.00 10.30
CA PRO A 197 1.38 18.53 11.33
C PRO A 197 0.81 19.67 12.19
N ALA A 198 1.42 20.87 12.18
CA ALA A 198 1.03 21.98 13.05
C ALA A 198 -0.38 22.53 12.77
N GLY A 199 -0.98 22.19 11.62
CA GLY A 199 -2.36 22.54 11.27
C GLY A 199 -3.33 21.35 11.17
N LEU A 200 -2.88 20.13 11.44
CA LEU A 200 -3.68 18.91 11.30
C LEU A 200 -4.12 18.38 12.66
N ASP A 201 -5.43 18.33 12.91
CA ASP A 201 -5.96 17.58 14.05
C ASP A 201 -6.01 16.08 13.70
N LEU A 202 -4.84 15.44 13.70
CA LEU A 202 -4.68 14.01 13.43
C LEU A 202 -5.40 13.13 14.46
N ARG A 203 -5.85 13.69 15.59
CA ARG A 203 -6.63 12.96 16.60
C ARG A 203 -8.08 12.78 16.16
N ARG A 204 -8.66 13.78 15.50
CA ARG A 204 -10.09 13.79 15.12
C ARG A 204 -10.33 13.51 13.65
N MET A 205 -9.43 13.91 12.77
CA MET A 205 -9.61 13.70 11.33
C MET A 205 -9.44 12.22 10.98
N ASP A 206 -10.26 11.76 10.03
CA ASP A 206 -10.03 10.49 9.35
C ASP A 206 -9.00 10.66 8.22
N LEU A 207 -8.44 9.56 7.73
CA LEU A 207 -7.42 9.61 6.68
C LEU A 207 -7.92 10.34 5.41
N PHE A 208 -9.19 10.17 5.05
CA PHE A 208 -9.78 10.85 3.89
C PHE A 208 -9.77 12.37 4.06
N GLU A 209 -10.19 12.86 5.23
CA GLU A 209 -10.17 14.28 5.55
C GLU A 209 -8.74 14.83 5.55
N ILE A 210 -7.77 14.08 6.07
CA ILE A 210 -6.36 14.50 6.09
C ILE A 210 -5.82 14.66 4.66
N PHE A 211 -6.02 13.64 3.81
CA PHE A 211 -5.60 13.70 2.42
C PHE A 211 -6.23 14.87 1.67
N THR A 212 -7.53 15.07 1.87
CA THR A 212 -8.30 16.12 1.20
C THR A 212 -7.87 17.51 1.67
N TYR A 213 -7.62 17.69 2.98
CA TYR A 213 -7.12 18.93 3.54
C TYR A 213 -5.73 19.29 3.00
N LEU A 214 -4.79 18.35 3.03
CA LEU A 214 -3.42 18.57 2.55
C LEU A 214 -3.41 18.93 1.06
N PHE A 215 -4.21 18.21 0.26
CA PHE A 215 -4.42 18.54 -1.15
C PHE A 215 -4.96 19.97 -1.33
N ALA A 216 -6.05 20.32 -0.64
CA ALA A 216 -6.67 21.64 -0.78
C ALA A 216 -5.74 22.78 -0.32
N LYS A 217 -5.03 22.61 0.80
CA LYS A 217 -4.06 23.60 1.31
C LYS A 217 -2.96 23.85 0.29
N ASN A 218 -2.33 22.78 -0.23
CA ASN A 218 -1.21 22.88 -1.16
C ASN A 218 -1.66 23.40 -2.54
N LEU A 219 -2.83 22.98 -3.02
CA LEU A 219 -3.39 23.47 -4.27
C LEU A 219 -3.74 24.96 -4.18
N LEU A 220 -4.39 25.40 -3.11
CA LEU A 220 -4.72 26.81 -2.92
C LEU A 220 -3.46 27.69 -2.89
N ALA A 221 -2.41 27.26 -2.20
CA ALA A 221 -1.12 27.95 -2.20
C ALA A 221 -0.51 28.03 -3.61
N THR A 222 -0.63 26.96 -4.39
CA THR A 222 -0.14 26.89 -5.78
C THR A 222 -0.94 27.81 -6.71
N ILE A 223 -2.27 27.82 -6.62
CA ILE A 223 -3.13 28.68 -7.44
C ILE A 223 -2.89 30.15 -7.11
N LYS A 224 -2.76 30.51 -5.82
CA LYS A 224 -2.51 31.89 -5.39
C LYS A 224 -1.15 32.42 -5.86
N SER A 225 -0.12 31.57 -5.88
CA SER A 225 1.21 31.95 -6.37
C SER A 225 1.33 31.89 -7.90
N SER A 226 0.41 31.20 -8.60
CA SER A 226 0.50 30.96 -10.03
C SER A 226 -0.86 30.94 -10.73
N GLN A 227 -1.51 32.10 -10.85
CA GLN A 227 -2.71 32.20 -11.69
C GLN A 227 -2.28 32.12 -13.16
N LYS A 228 -2.30 30.92 -13.74
CA LYS A 228 -1.85 30.69 -15.13
C LYS A 228 -3.01 30.49 -16.07
N ARG A 229 -2.85 31.09 -17.25
CA ARG A 229 -3.74 30.99 -18.39
C ARG A 229 -3.02 30.20 -19.49
N GLU A 230 -3.70 29.35 -20.22
CA GLU A 230 -3.12 28.56 -21.32
C GLU A 230 -3.62 29.04 -22.69
N TYR A 231 -2.81 28.91 -23.73
CA TYR A 231 -3.19 29.30 -25.08
C TYR A 231 -4.02 28.20 -25.75
N THR A 232 -5.35 28.31 -25.70
CA THR A 232 -6.27 27.42 -26.41
C THR A 232 -6.42 27.87 -27.86
N ARG A 233 -6.38 26.92 -28.80
CA ARG A 233 -6.55 27.22 -30.22
C ARG A 233 -8.05 27.35 -30.53
N ASN A 234 -8.49 28.57 -30.79
CA ASN A 234 -9.87 28.88 -31.12
C ASN A 234 -10.02 29.11 -32.62
N PHE A 235 -11.22 28.78 -33.12
CA PHE A 235 -11.65 28.97 -34.50
C PHE A 235 -12.97 29.72 -34.45
N ASP A 236 -13.02 30.92 -35.03
CA ASP A 236 -14.23 31.73 -34.98
C ASP A 236 -14.40 32.58 -36.26
N GLU A 237 -15.64 32.93 -36.57
CA GLU A 237 -16.07 33.77 -37.69
C GLU A 237 -16.24 35.22 -37.20
N LEU A 238 -15.16 35.99 -37.20
CA LEU A 238 -15.11 37.31 -36.58
C LEU A 238 -15.27 38.45 -37.59
N ARG A 239 -15.84 39.58 -37.16
CA ARG A 239 -15.87 40.82 -37.98
C ARG A 239 -14.55 41.59 -37.96
N VAL A 240 -13.61 41.17 -37.11
CA VAL A 240 -12.28 41.77 -36.95
C VAL A 240 -11.22 40.68 -37.05
N ILE A 241 -10.04 41.02 -37.56
CA ILE A 241 -8.95 40.05 -37.72
C ILE A 241 -8.33 39.79 -36.35
N ARG A 242 -8.39 38.53 -35.88
CA ARG A 242 -7.71 38.07 -34.66
C ARG A 242 -6.83 36.87 -35.01
N GLY A 243 -5.51 36.99 -34.81
CA GLY A 243 -4.55 35.91 -35.16
C GLY A 243 -4.41 35.71 -36.67
N ARG A 244 -4.48 34.45 -37.15
CA ARG A 244 -4.24 34.08 -38.56
C ARG A 244 -5.55 33.77 -39.28
N ILE A 245 -5.77 34.39 -40.44
CA ILE A 245 -6.94 34.14 -41.29
C ILE A 245 -6.88 32.73 -41.91
N ASP A 246 -7.99 31.99 -41.85
CA ASP A 246 -8.14 30.71 -42.53
C ASP A 246 -8.72 30.91 -43.95
N PHE A 247 -7.85 31.27 -44.88
CA PHE A 247 -8.23 31.54 -46.28
C PHE A 247 -8.93 30.35 -46.96
N ARG A 248 -8.75 29.11 -46.48
CA ARG A 248 -9.44 27.93 -47.03
C ARG A 248 -10.94 27.96 -46.78
N ARG A 249 -11.39 28.64 -45.72
CA ARG A 249 -12.81 28.76 -45.33
C ARG A 249 -13.43 30.09 -45.73
N HIS A 250 -12.62 31.04 -46.20
CA HIS A 250 -13.08 32.35 -46.66
C HIS A 250 -13.43 32.30 -48.16
N THR A 251 -14.48 31.56 -48.51
CA THR A 251 -14.86 31.26 -49.90
C THR A 251 -16.14 31.96 -50.35
N ASN A 252 -16.94 32.54 -49.45
CA ASN A 252 -18.20 33.18 -49.79
C ASN A 252 -18.05 34.72 -49.92
N PRO A 253 -18.08 35.27 -51.16
CA PRO A 253 -17.93 36.71 -51.40
C PRO A 253 -19.08 37.56 -50.85
N ALA A 254 -20.25 36.98 -50.52
CA ALA A 254 -21.36 37.72 -49.91
C ALA A 254 -21.17 37.97 -48.40
N ARG A 255 -20.21 37.28 -47.74
CA ARG A 255 -19.92 37.41 -46.30
C ARG A 255 -18.51 37.97 -46.04
N MET A 256 -18.03 38.91 -46.88
CA MET A 256 -16.71 39.54 -46.72
C MET A 256 -16.49 40.21 -45.34
N HIS A 257 -17.57 40.64 -44.68
CA HIS A 257 -17.53 41.22 -43.34
C HIS A 257 -17.33 40.17 -42.22
N ILE A 258 -17.24 38.88 -42.55
CA ILE A 258 -17.03 37.77 -41.62
C ILE A 258 -15.77 37.01 -42.03
N ILE A 259 -14.75 37.10 -41.19
CA ILE A 259 -13.40 36.62 -41.45
C ILE A 259 -13.16 35.40 -40.56
N PRO A 260 -13.06 34.18 -41.13
CA PRO A 260 -12.73 32.99 -40.36
C PRO A 260 -11.28 33.09 -39.87
N CYS A 261 -11.13 33.18 -38.56
CA CYS A 261 -9.86 33.42 -37.89
C CYS A 261 -9.46 32.19 -37.05
N ARG A 262 -8.17 31.83 -37.10
CA ARG A 262 -7.51 30.89 -36.20
C ARG A 262 -6.60 31.68 -35.27
N TYR A 263 -6.90 31.68 -33.99
CA TYR A 263 -6.08 32.39 -33.01
C TYR A 263 -5.88 31.54 -31.77
N HIS A 264 -4.85 31.91 -31.02
CA HIS A 264 -4.59 31.33 -29.71
C HIS A 264 -5.17 32.30 -28.67
N GLU A 265 -6.25 31.89 -28.03
CA GLU A 265 -6.84 32.63 -26.92
C GLU A 265 -6.22 32.16 -25.62
N LEU A 266 -5.80 33.10 -24.80
CA LEU A 266 -5.30 32.80 -23.48
C LEU A 266 -6.49 32.48 -22.56
N SER A 267 -6.91 31.22 -22.54
CA SER A 267 -8.07 30.71 -21.79
C SER A 267 -7.66 30.20 -20.42
N VAL A 268 -8.48 30.52 -19.41
CA VAL A 268 -8.41 29.89 -18.09
C VAL A 268 -9.11 28.53 -18.13
N ASP A 269 -10.06 28.34 -19.05
CA ASP A 269 -10.79 27.09 -19.24
C ASP A 269 -9.98 26.13 -20.11
N ASN A 270 -9.25 25.24 -19.45
CA ASN A 270 -8.46 24.16 -20.05
C ASN A 270 -8.65 22.88 -19.23
N LEU A 271 -8.25 21.73 -19.80
CA LEU A 271 -8.48 20.42 -19.18
C LEU A 271 -7.83 20.30 -17.78
N LEU A 272 -6.67 20.92 -17.57
CA LEU A 272 -5.99 20.94 -16.28
C LEU A 272 -6.86 21.65 -15.23
N ASN A 273 -7.33 22.86 -15.52
CA ASN A 273 -8.16 23.65 -14.61
C ASN A 273 -9.56 23.04 -14.43
N GLN A 274 -10.15 22.45 -15.48
CA GLN A 274 -11.41 21.70 -15.38
C GLN A 274 -11.26 20.51 -14.45
N THR A 275 -10.15 19.76 -14.54
CA THR A 275 -9.83 18.64 -13.65
C THR A 275 -9.74 19.09 -12.20
N LEU A 276 -9.03 20.19 -11.93
CA LEU A 276 -8.91 20.76 -10.59
C LEU A 276 -10.27 21.19 -10.04
N LYS A 277 -11.04 21.98 -10.81
CA LYS A 277 -12.37 22.46 -10.41
C LYS A 277 -13.33 21.30 -10.12
N TYR A 278 -13.41 20.33 -11.03
CA TYR A 278 -14.30 19.18 -10.89
C TYR A 278 -13.95 18.32 -9.68
N THR A 279 -12.67 18.02 -9.47
CA THR A 279 -12.23 17.22 -8.33
C THR A 279 -12.48 17.96 -7.01
N CYS A 280 -12.14 19.26 -6.92
CA CYS A 280 -12.39 20.05 -5.72
C CYS A 280 -13.88 20.15 -5.40
N TYR A 281 -14.73 20.30 -6.43
CA TYR A 281 -16.19 20.28 -6.27
C TYR A 281 -16.66 18.95 -5.66
N LEU A 282 -16.22 17.81 -6.18
CA LEU A 282 -16.59 16.49 -5.65
C LEU A 282 -16.09 16.26 -4.21
N MET A 283 -14.82 16.60 -3.93
CA MET A 283 -14.25 16.50 -2.60
C MET A 283 -15.02 17.36 -1.58
N SER A 284 -15.48 18.56 -1.98
CA SER A 284 -16.21 19.47 -1.09
C SER A 284 -17.57 18.94 -0.66
N ARG A 285 -18.17 18.04 -1.45
CA ARG A 285 -19.43 17.37 -1.15
C ARG A 285 -19.26 16.07 -0.38
N THR A 286 -18.03 15.54 -0.35
CA THR A 286 -17.69 14.26 0.29
C THR A 286 -17.03 14.47 1.66
N SER A 287 -16.35 15.60 1.84
CA SER A 287 -15.74 16.00 3.10
C SER A 287 -16.80 16.37 4.14
N SER A 288 -16.54 16.03 5.39
CA SER A 288 -17.35 16.37 6.57
C SER A 288 -16.70 17.50 7.39
N ASN A 289 -15.41 17.80 7.16
CA ASN A 289 -14.68 18.81 7.90
C ASN A 289 -14.92 20.22 7.32
N PHE A 290 -15.44 21.13 8.15
CA PHE A 290 -15.77 22.49 7.74
C PHE A 290 -14.58 23.28 7.17
N THR A 291 -13.39 23.15 7.76
CA THR A 291 -12.18 23.83 7.29
C THR A 291 -11.78 23.34 5.91
N THR A 292 -11.79 22.01 5.71
CA THR A 292 -11.51 21.38 4.40
C THR A 292 -12.51 21.83 3.34
N ILE A 293 -13.81 21.80 3.65
CA ILE A 293 -14.88 22.25 2.74
C ILE A 293 -14.67 23.71 2.33
N ARG A 294 -14.32 24.59 3.29
CA ARG A 294 -14.08 26.02 3.01
C ARG A 294 -12.89 26.23 2.06
N LEU A 295 -11.79 25.49 2.26
CA LEU A 295 -10.63 25.57 1.37
C LEU A 295 -11.00 25.12 -0.05
N LEU A 296 -11.69 23.99 -0.18
CA LEU A 296 -12.12 23.46 -1.47
C LEU A 296 -13.09 24.40 -2.20
N ARG A 297 -14.08 24.97 -1.49
CA ARG A 297 -15.00 25.94 -2.08
C ARG A 297 -14.26 27.20 -2.55
N SER A 298 -13.32 27.70 -1.74
CA SER A 298 -12.48 28.83 -2.15
C SER A 298 -11.72 28.56 -3.45
N ILE A 299 -11.23 27.33 -3.66
CA ILE A 299 -10.57 26.92 -4.91
C ILE A 299 -11.58 26.88 -6.07
N VAL A 300 -12.77 26.31 -5.85
CA VAL A 300 -13.84 26.26 -6.87
C VAL A 300 -14.25 27.68 -7.29
N ASP A 301 -14.38 28.60 -6.33
CA ASP A 301 -14.72 30.01 -6.57
C ASP A 301 -13.60 30.74 -7.33
N LEU A 302 -12.33 30.48 -7.01
CA LEU A 302 -11.19 31.02 -7.78
C LEU A 302 -11.16 30.50 -9.23
N LEU A 303 -11.72 29.33 -9.47
CA LEU A 303 -11.89 28.71 -10.79
C LEU A 303 -13.29 28.95 -11.36
N ASP A 304 -14.05 29.95 -10.88
CA ASP A 304 -15.38 30.28 -11.40
C ASP A 304 -15.44 30.40 -12.95
N PRO A 305 -14.46 31.04 -13.63
CA PRO A 305 -14.47 31.16 -15.10
C PRO A 305 -14.28 29.84 -15.87
N VAL A 306 -13.93 28.74 -15.19
CA VAL A 306 -13.64 27.43 -15.79
C VAL A 306 -14.92 26.59 -15.82
N ALA A 307 -15.17 25.85 -16.90
CA ALA A 307 -16.36 25.02 -16.97
C ALA A 307 -16.32 23.89 -15.91
N LEU A 308 -17.45 23.65 -15.23
CA LEU A 308 -17.60 22.49 -14.34
C LEU A 308 -18.11 21.30 -15.16
N THR A 309 -17.19 20.56 -15.76
CA THR A 309 -17.48 19.39 -16.59
C THR A 309 -17.07 18.09 -15.87
N PRO A 310 -17.84 16.99 -16.01
CA PRO A 310 -17.38 15.68 -15.57
C PRO A 310 -16.12 15.28 -16.32
N ILE A 311 -15.07 14.93 -15.58
CA ILE A 311 -13.78 14.49 -16.13
C ILE A 311 -13.54 13.02 -15.80
N SER A 312 -13.19 12.25 -16.82
CA SER A 312 -12.77 10.85 -16.68
C SER A 312 -11.26 10.72 -16.42
N VAL A 313 -10.84 9.61 -15.81
CA VAL A 313 -9.42 9.30 -15.60
C VAL A 313 -8.65 9.26 -16.93
N ALA A 314 -9.28 8.75 -17.99
CA ALA A 314 -8.67 8.69 -19.32
C ALA A 314 -8.41 10.07 -19.93
N GLU A 315 -9.20 11.09 -19.56
CA GLU A 315 -8.95 12.47 -19.98
C GLU A 315 -7.80 13.09 -19.17
N ILE A 316 -7.74 12.83 -17.86
CA ILE A 316 -6.62 13.27 -17.02
C ILE A 316 -5.28 12.77 -17.56
N ASP A 317 -5.24 11.52 -18.02
CA ASP A 317 -4.03 10.90 -18.58
C ASP A 317 -3.57 11.55 -19.90
N ARG A 318 -4.38 12.43 -20.52
CA ARG A 318 -4.00 13.23 -21.70
C ARG A 318 -3.35 14.57 -21.35
N ILE A 319 -3.35 14.97 -20.08
CA ILE A 319 -2.75 16.24 -19.65
C ILE A 319 -1.23 16.15 -19.83
N ALA A 320 -0.70 17.00 -20.72
CA ALA A 320 0.73 17.10 -20.95
C ALA A 320 1.36 18.17 -20.05
N PHE A 321 2.40 17.78 -19.30
CA PHE A 321 3.14 18.72 -18.46
C PHE A 321 4.29 19.37 -19.23
N SER A 322 4.20 20.68 -19.38
CA SER A 322 5.27 21.55 -19.85
C SER A 322 5.99 22.19 -18.66
N ARG A 323 7.16 22.82 -18.91
CA ARG A 323 7.86 23.63 -17.89
C ARG A 323 6.95 24.68 -17.21
N LEU A 324 5.90 25.13 -17.88
CA LEU A 324 5.00 26.17 -17.38
C LEU A 324 3.94 25.64 -16.40
N ASN A 325 3.46 24.40 -16.55
CA ASN A 325 2.37 23.85 -15.74
C ASN A 325 2.80 22.66 -14.85
N ARG A 326 4.08 22.26 -14.89
CA ARG A 326 4.63 21.16 -14.08
C ARG A 326 4.42 21.31 -12.57
N ILE A 327 4.31 22.55 -12.06
CA ILE A 327 3.99 22.79 -10.65
C ILE A 327 2.63 22.20 -10.23
N PHE A 328 1.71 22.00 -11.18
CA PHE A 328 0.40 21.37 -10.95
C PHE A 328 0.42 19.85 -11.08
N GLU A 329 1.52 19.24 -11.53
CA GLU A 329 1.63 17.79 -11.70
C GLU A 329 1.29 17.01 -10.41
N PRO A 330 1.80 17.37 -9.21
CA PRO A 330 1.39 16.72 -7.96
C PRO A 330 -0.13 16.80 -7.70
N HIS A 331 -0.74 17.95 -8.00
CA HIS A 331 -2.18 18.17 -7.77
C HIS A 331 -3.04 17.35 -8.73
N ILE A 332 -2.67 17.32 -10.01
CA ILE A 332 -3.36 16.50 -11.02
C ILE A 332 -3.21 15.01 -10.71
N ARG A 333 -2.04 14.57 -10.23
CA ARG A 333 -1.88 13.19 -9.74
C ARG A 333 -2.82 12.88 -8.59
N MET A 334 -3.04 13.81 -7.66
CA MET A 334 -4.01 13.64 -6.57
C MET A 334 -5.45 13.59 -7.08
N CYS A 335 -5.82 14.44 -8.03
CA CYS A 335 -7.12 14.39 -8.72
C CYS A 335 -7.34 13.02 -9.37
N ARG A 336 -6.33 12.51 -10.07
CA ARG A 336 -6.35 11.19 -10.69
C ARG A 336 -6.57 10.08 -9.66
N ILE A 337 -5.84 10.09 -8.54
CA ILE A 337 -5.99 9.12 -7.45
C ILE A 337 -7.41 9.18 -6.91
N PHE A 338 -7.93 10.38 -6.63
CA PHE A 338 -9.27 10.53 -6.09
C PHE A 338 -10.34 9.97 -7.03
N LEU A 339 -10.34 10.37 -8.30
CA LEU A 339 -11.34 9.91 -9.27
C LEU A 339 -11.21 8.42 -9.59
N SER A 340 -9.98 7.88 -9.66
CA SER A 340 -9.77 6.45 -9.91
C SER A 340 -10.28 5.55 -8.79
N ASN A 341 -10.37 6.11 -7.58
CA ASN A 341 -10.79 5.42 -6.36
C ASN A 341 -12.20 5.83 -5.90
N SER A 342 -12.93 6.60 -6.72
CA SER A 342 -14.30 7.05 -6.44
C SER A 342 -15.31 6.36 -7.35
N SER A 343 -16.49 6.05 -6.81
CA SER A 343 -17.68 5.75 -7.60
C SER A 343 -18.63 6.95 -7.58
N LEU A 344 -19.09 7.38 -8.75
CA LEU A 344 -19.97 8.53 -8.93
C LEU A 344 -21.38 8.07 -9.29
N THR A 345 -22.39 8.73 -8.73
CA THR A 345 -23.80 8.56 -9.14
C THR A 345 -24.03 9.05 -10.57
N LEU A 346 -24.86 8.32 -11.35
CA LEU A 346 -25.25 8.66 -12.73
C LEU A 346 -25.94 10.03 -12.87
N GLN A 347 -26.59 10.53 -11.81
CA GLN A 347 -27.49 11.69 -11.90
C GLN A 347 -27.00 12.96 -11.19
N ALA A 348 -25.91 12.96 -10.41
CA ALA A 348 -25.74 14.08 -9.47
C ALA A 348 -24.32 14.52 -9.06
N SER A 349 -23.24 14.21 -9.82
CA SER A 349 -21.87 14.63 -9.45
C SER A 349 -21.62 14.47 -7.93
N LYS A 350 -22.09 13.34 -7.40
CA LYS A 350 -22.03 12.97 -5.99
C LYS A 350 -21.26 11.67 -5.93
N VAL A 351 -20.22 11.68 -5.11
CA VAL A 351 -19.44 10.50 -4.77
C VAL A 351 -20.31 9.60 -3.92
N GLU A 352 -20.66 8.43 -4.43
CA GLU A 352 -21.32 7.38 -3.62
C GLU A 352 -20.33 6.73 -2.68
N PHE A 353 -19.10 6.59 -3.17
CA PHE A 353 -18.11 5.75 -2.56
C PHE A 353 -16.69 6.22 -2.90
N PHE A 354 -15.77 6.14 -1.95
CA PHE A 354 -14.35 6.35 -2.13
C PHE A 354 -13.54 5.28 -1.39
N SER A 355 -12.51 4.70 -2.02
CA SER A 355 -11.60 3.75 -1.37
C SER A 355 -10.15 3.94 -1.77
N LEU A 356 -9.30 4.32 -0.83
CA LEU A 356 -7.86 4.27 -1.01
C LEU A 356 -7.30 3.20 -0.08
N LEU A 357 -7.02 2.03 -0.64
CA LEU A 357 -6.48 0.86 0.08
C LEU A 357 -5.13 0.48 -0.49
N ILE A 358 -4.13 0.36 0.37
CA ILE A 358 -2.74 0.12 0.01
C ILE A 358 -2.25 -1.13 0.77
N PRO A 359 -1.61 -2.11 0.11
CA PRO A 359 -1.01 -3.24 0.82
C PRO A 359 0.13 -2.76 1.72
N MET A 360 0.09 -3.10 3.01
CA MET A 360 1.06 -2.59 3.97
C MET A 360 2.47 -3.17 3.76
N GLU A 361 2.56 -4.43 3.27
CA GLU A 361 3.84 -5.04 2.87
C GLU A 361 4.54 -4.19 1.80
N ARG A 362 3.79 -3.82 0.77
CA ARG A 362 4.29 -3.05 -0.37
C ARG A 362 4.63 -1.62 0.03
N LEU A 363 3.83 -1.01 0.89
CA LEU A 363 4.12 0.32 1.41
C LEU A 363 5.43 0.33 2.20
N PHE A 364 5.64 -0.67 3.06
CA PHE A 364 6.88 -0.79 3.84
C PHE A 364 8.10 -1.00 2.93
N GLU A 365 8.02 -1.92 1.98
CA GLU A 365 9.05 -2.18 0.97
C GLU A 365 9.48 -0.90 0.24
N GLU A 366 8.51 -0.24 -0.40
CA GLU A 366 8.75 0.95 -1.21
C GLU A 366 9.22 2.12 -0.33
N PHE A 367 8.74 2.22 0.92
CA PHE A 367 9.18 3.25 1.86
C PHE A 367 10.66 3.09 2.18
N ILE A 368 11.10 1.91 2.64
CA ILE A 368 12.52 1.66 2.95
C ILE A 368 13.37 1.88 1.70
N SER A 369 12.94 1.37 0.55
CA SER A 369 13.67 1.56 -0.69
C SER A 369 13.81 3.03 -1.07
N ALA A 370 12.75 3.83 -0.92
CA ALA A 370 12.77 5.25 -1.25
C ALA A 370 13.68 6.04 -0.30
N VAL A 371 13.69 5.70 1.00
CA VAL A 371 14.61 6.31 1.98
C VAL A 371 16.06 6.01 1.63
N LEU A 372 16.41 4.74 1.40
CA LEU A 372 17.77 4.33 1.08
C LEU A 372 18.27 4.91 -0.25
N ALA A 373 17.41 4.95 -1.28
CA ALA A 373 17.79 5.46 -2.61
C ALA A 373 17.94 6.98 -2.66
N ARG A 374 17.36 7.72 -1.71
CA ARG A 374 17.42 9.19 -1.67
C ARG A 374 18.80 9.71 -1.28
N ASP A 375 19.50 9.02 -0.39
CA ASP A 375 20.85 9.38 0.04
C ASP A 375 21.69 8.13 0.38
N PRO A 376 22.13 7.37 -0.65
CA PRO A 376 22.89 6.15 -0.44
C PRO A 376 24.20 6.38 0.33
N ALA A 377 24.86 7.51 0.10
CA ALA A 377 26.12 7.85 0.76
C ALA A 377 25.96 7.97 2.28
N CYS A 378 24.85 8.56 2.74
CA CYS A 378 24.53 8.62 4.17
C CYS A 378 24.35 7.22 4.79
N PHE A 379 23.62 6.32 4.11
CA PHE A 379 23.29 5.01 4.69
C PHE A 379 24.43 3.98 4.59
N PHE A 380 25.20 4.02 3.51
CA PHE A 380 26.20 2.99 3.22
C PHE A 380 27.65 3.49 3.36
N GLY A 381 27.85 4.76 3.69
CA GLY A 381 29.19 5.38 3.83
C GLY A 381 29.87 5.69 2.50
N ARG A 382 29.28 5.33 1.37
CA ARG A 382 29.73 5.67 0.02
C ARG A 382 28.56 5.72 -0.95
N ASP A 383 28.73 6.46 -2.04
CA ASP A 383 27.72 6.46 -3.09
C ASP A 383 27.66 5.10 -3.79
N VAL A 384 26.47 4.52 -3.84
CA VAL A 384 26.21 3.19 -4.39
C VAL A 384 24.80 3.15 -4.98
N PRO A 385 24.62 2.56 -6.17
CA PRO A 385 23.29 2.44 -6.75
C PRO A 385 22.36 1.58 -5.89
N VAL A 386 21.23 2.14 -5.49
CA VAL A 386 20.12 1.42 -4.83
C VAL A 386 18.97 1.32 -5.81
N ARG A 387 18.50 0.09 -6.09
CA ARG A 387 17.43 -0.18 -7.05
C ARG A 387 16.32 -0.99 -6.39
N SER A 388 15.08 -0.53 -6.52
CA SER A 388 13.88 -1.25 -6.06
C SER A 388 13.37 -2.22 -7.13
N GLN A 389 12.88 -3.39 -6.73
CA GLN A 389 12.15 -4.37 -7.56
C GLN A 389 12.84 -4.71 -8.90
N ALA A 390 14.16 -4.64 -8.95
CA ALA A 390 14.92 -4.90 -10.17
C ALA A 390 14.83 -6.39 -10.54
N VAL A 391 14.61 -6.69 -11.82
CA VAL A 391 14.73 -8.08 -12.30
C VAL A 391 16.21 -8.44 -12.31
N VAL A 392 16.62 -9.26 -11.36
CA VAL A 392 18.03 -9.70 -11.21
C VAL A 392 18.32 -11.01 -11.91
N GLY A 393 17.29 -11.70 -12.39
CA GLY A 393 17.41 -12.93 -13.15
C GLY A 393 16.08 -13.66 -13.27
N ARG A 394 16.14 -14.87 -13.84
CA ARG A 394 14.99 -15.75 -14.07
C ARG A 394 15.30 -17.19 -13.64
N LEU A 395 14.31 -17.89 -13.11
CA LEU A 395 14.49 -19.23 -12.53
C LEU A 395 14.41 -20.37 -13.53
N ALA A 396 13.63 -20.24 -14.60
CA ALA A 396 13.44 -21.32 -15.56
C ALA A 396 13.66 -20.87 -17.00
N ARG A 397 13.79 -21.86 -17.89
CA ARG A 397 13.77 -21.68 -19.34
C ARG A 397 12.67 -22.55 -19.92
N GLY A 398 11.79 -21.97 -20.72
CA GLY A 398 10.79 -22.70 -21.48
C GLY A 398 11.43 -23.50 -22.62
N ALA A 399 10.65 -24.38 -23.24
CA ALA A 399 11.10 -25.26 -24.33
C ALA A 399 11.66 -24.49 -25.54
N ASN A 400 11.22 -23.25 -25.75
CA ASN A 400 11.70 -22.34 -26.80
C ASN A 400 12.88 -21.46 -26.34
N GLY A 401 13.50 -21.75 -25.19
CA GLY A 401 14.58 -20.95 -24.63
C GLY A 401 14.15 -19.65 -23.96
N THR A 402 12.84 -19.37 -23.88
CA THR A 402 12.35 -18.19 -23.16
C THR A 402 12.66 -18.30 -21.67
N GLU A 403 13.37 -17.33 -21.12
CA GLU A 403 13.58 -17.32 -19.68
C GLU A 403 12.28 -16.90 -18.97
N LEU A 404 11.86 -17.66 -17.97
CA LEU A 404 10.60 -17.54 -17.23
C LEU A 404 10.85 -17.37 -15.73
N PHE A 405 9.83 -16.86 -15.02
CA PHE A 405 9.84 -16.63 -13.57
C PHE A 405 10.95 -15.66 -13.11
N ASN A 406 10.65 -14.36 -13.21
CA ASN A 406 11.57 -13.30 -12.78
C ASN A 406 11.82 -13.36 -11.27
N LEU A 407 13.09 -13.27 -10.87
CA LEU A 407 13.50 -12.95 -9.52
C LEU A 407 13.57 -11.44 -9.36
N ARG A 408 12.84 -10.93 -8.37
CA ARG A 408 12.72 -9.50 -8.07
C ARG A 408 12.88 -9.31 -6.56
N PRO A 409 14.12 -9.15 -6.07
CA PRO A 409 14.33 -8.71 -4.71
C PRO A 409 13.75 -7.31 -4.52
N ASP A 410 13.29 -7.04 -3.31
CA ASP A 410 12.73 -5.74 -2.92
C ASP A 410 13.73 -4.62 -3.16
N ILE A 411 14.96 -4.79 -2.68
CA ILE A 411 16.03 -3.78 -2.77
C ILE A 411 17.35 -4.46 -3.18
N VAL A 412 17.97 -3.92 -4.23
CA VAL A 412 19.25 -4.37 -4.79
C VAL A 412 20.27 -3.25 -4.64
N ILE A 413 21.43 -3.58 -4.10
CA ILE A 413 22.49 -2.62 -3.83
C ILE A 413 23.73 -2.98 -4.65
N GLY A 414 24.23 -2.01 -5.41
CA GLY A 414 25.38 -2.15 -6.30
C GLY A 414 25.00 -2.36 -7.77
N ALA A 415 25.87 -1.84 -8.66
CA ALA A 415 25.87 -2.10 -10.10
C ALA A 415 27.29 -1.83 -10.67
N PRO A 416 27.75 -2.56 -11.70
CA PRO A 416 27.09 -3.68 -12.38
C PRO A 416 27.07 -4.96 -11.53
N ARG A 417 27.98 -5.09 -10.55
CA ARG A 417 27.98 -6.17 -9.56
C ARG A 417 26.94 -5.87 -8.47
N ILE A 418 26.11 -6.86 -8.14
CA ILE A 418 25.20 -6.78 -6.99
C ILE A 418 26.00 -7.17 -5.75
N GLU A 419 26.13 -6.25 -4.82
CA GLU A 419 26.93 -6.42 -3.60
C GLU A 419 26.08 -6.97 -2.47
N ALA A 420 24.86 -6.44 -2.34
CA ALA A 420 23.92 -6.83 -1.31
C ALA A 420 22.47 -6.81 -1.79
N ILE A 421 21.65 -7.63 -1.13
CA ILE A 421 20.22 -7.71 -1.36
C ILE A 421 19.50 -7.55 -0.01
N ILE A 422 18.49 -6.68 0.03
CA ILE A 422 17.58 -6.56 1.17
C ILE A 422 16.20 -7.01 0.69
N ASP A 423 15.59 -7.92 1.44
CA ASP A 423 14.21 -8.35 1.27
C ASP A 423 13.45 -7.98 2.55
N THR A 424 12.37 -7.22 2.38
CA THR A 424 11.59 -6.65 3.48
C THR A 424 10.39 -7.54 3.77
N LYS A 425 10.03 -7.68 5.05
CA LYS A 425 8.92 -8.53 5.48
C LYS A 425 8.07 -7.84 6.52
N TYR A 426 6.81 -7.56 6.19
CA TYR A 426 5.87 -6.88 7.09
C TYR A 426 5.14 -7.84 8.05
N LYS A 427 5.88 -8.42 8.98
CA LYS A 427 5.35 -9.31 10.04
C LYS A 427 6.17 -9.17 11.31
N GLN A 428 5.51 -9.42 12.44
CA GLN A 428 6.21 -9.54 13.72
C GLN A 428 6.91 -10.89 13.77
N LEU A 429 8.16 -10.89 14.21
CA LEU A 429 8.91 -12.10 14.48
C LEU A 429 8.56 -12.62 15.87
N ASP A 430 8.45 -13.93 16.00
CA ASP A 430 8.27 -14.60 17.29
C ASP A 430 9.65 -14.78 17.97
N PRO A 431 9.93 -14.07 19.08
CA PRO A 431 11.23 -14.13 19.75
C PRO A 431 11.53 -15.51 20.36
N ASP A 432 10.50 -16.28 20.70
CA ASP A 432 10.63 -17.60 21.34
C ASP A 432 10.91 -18.72 20.32
N ASP A 433 10.84 -18.42 19.02
CA ASP A 433 11.18 -19.37 17.97
C ASP A 433 12.71 -19.52 17.84
N ARG A 434 13.17 -20.78 17.88
CA ARG A 434 14.56 -21.16 17.61
C ARG A 434 15.07 -20.63 16.27
N LYS A 435 14.19 -20.47 15.27
CA LYS A 435 14.47 -19.91 13.94
C LYS A 435 14.39 -18.37 13.87
N ALA A 436 14.29 -17.69 15.02
CA ALA A 436 14.14 -16.23 15.11
C ALA A 436 12.82 -15.72 14.48
N GLY A 437 11.80 -16.58 14.37
CA GLY A 437 10.53 -16.26 13.72
C GLY A 437 10.59 -16.14 12.19
N VAL A 438 11.75 -16.44 11.56
CA VAL A 438 11.90 -16.37 10.10
C VAL A 438 11.30 -17.60 9.44
N SER A 439 10.47 -17.39 8.40
CA SER A 439 9.83 -18.50 7.71
C SER A 439 10.79 -19.17 6.72
N GLN A 440 10.61 -20.47 6.51
CA GLN A 440 11.39 -21.21 5.51
C GLN A 440 11.24 -20.63 4.11
N ALA A 441 10.06 -20.12 3.76
CA ALA A 441 9.82 -19.48 2.46
C ALA A 441 10.72 -18.25 2.25
N ASP A 442 10.88 -17.42 3.28
CA ASP A 442 11.74 -16.23 3.20
C ASP A 442 13.22 -16.62 2.99
N LEU A 443 13.68 -17.68 3.68
CA LEU A 443 15.04 -18.21 3.51
C LEU A 443 15.26 -18.77 2.10
N TYR A 444 14.30 -19.52 1.55
CA TYR A 444 14.40 -20.02 0.17
C TYR A 444 14.43 -18.88 -0.86
N GLN A 445 13.67 -17.81 -0.61
CA GLN A 445 13.67 -16.63 -1.48
C GLN A 445 15.05 -15.95 -1.49
N ILE A 446 15.63 -15.70 -0.31
CA ILE A 446 16.99 -15.16 -0.19
C ILE A 446 18.03 -16.07 -0.85
N TYR A 447 17.94 -17.38 -0.62
CA TYR A 447 18.86 -18.35 -1.23
C TYR A 447 18.81 -18.27 -2.76
N ALA A 448 17.61 -18.24 -3.35
CA ALA A 448 17.43 -18.12 -4.79
C ALA A 448 18.02 -16.82 -5.34
N TYR A 449 17.88 -15.71 -4.60
CA TYR A 449 18.50 -14.43 -4.97
C TYR A 449 20.02 -14.52 -4.95
N ALA A 450 20.60 -14.93 -3.83
CA ALA A 450 22.05 -15.05 -3.69
C ALA A 450 22.66 -15.98 -4.77
N ALA A 451 22.04 -17.14 -4.99
CA ALA A 451 22.49 -18.11 -6.00
C ALA A 451 22.45 -17.56 -7.43
N LYS A 452 21.44 -16.72 -7.74
CA LYS A 452 21.30 -16.15 -9.08
C LYS A 452 22.23 -14.97 -9.33
N THR A 453 22.45 -14.13 -8.31
CA THR A 453 23.13 -12.83 -8.44
C THR A 453 24.60 -12.85 -8.04
N GLY A 454 25.03 -13.83 -7.23
CA GLY A 454 26.35 -13.83 -6.61
C GLY A 454 26.52 -12.76 -5.52
N ALA A 455 25.42 -12.24 -4.97
CA ALA A 455 25.46 -11.32 -3.84
C ALA A 455 26.06 -12.04 -2.62
N MET A 456 27.07 -11.42 -2.00
CA MET A 456 27.78 -12.02 -0.85
C MET A 456 27.08 -11.71 0.48
N ARG A 457 26.18 -10.74 0.50
CA ARG A 457 25.45 -10.29 1.69
C ARG A 457 23.96 -10.16 1.38
N CYS A 458 23.14 -10.72 2.23
CA CYS A 458 21.69 -10.65 2.15
C CYS A 458 21.12 -10.20 3.50
N MET A 459 20.01 -9.48 3.46
CA MET A 459 19.30 -9.03 4.65
C MET A 459 17.82 -9.34 4.55
N LEU A 460 17.26 -9.85 5.64
CA LEU A 460 15.82 -9.83 5.88
C LEU A 460 15.51 -8.70 6.86
N LEU A 461 14.74 -7.71 6.42
CA LEU A 461 14.38 -6.54 7.21
C LEU A 461 12.91 -6.56 7.61
N TYR A 462 12.66 -6.52 8.91
CA TYR A 462 11.32 -6.53 9.51
C TYR A 462 10.98 -5.20 10.18
N PRO A 463 9.70 -4.82 10.29
CA PRO A 463 9.31 -3.74 11.18
C PRO A 463 9.17 -4.27 12.61
N GLU A 464 9.61 -3.50 13.60
CA GLU A 464 9.58 -3.92 15.00
C GLU A 464 9.21 -2.78 15.93
N VAL A 465 8.23 -3.00 16.81
CA VAL A 465 7.84 -1.99 17.81
C VAL A 465 8.39 -2.33 19.21
N LEU A 466 8.75 -3.60 19.48
CA LEU A 466 8.95 -4.09 20.86
C LEU A 466 10.14 -5.04 21.08
N LEU A 467 10.99 -5.36 20.10
CA LEU A 467 12.19 -6.19 20.36
C LEU A 467 13.44 -5.57 19.72
N GLU A 468 14.60 -6.17 20.02
CA GLU A 468 15.89 -5.84 19.43
C GLU A 468 16.42 -7.08 18.71
N GLN A 469 15.70 -7.55 17.69
CA GLN A 469 16.05 -8.78 17.00
C GLN A 469 17.16 -8.55 15.97
N LYS A 470 18.37 -8.98 16.34
CA LYS A 470 19.53 -9.06 15.44
C LYS A 470 20.06 -10.50 15.46
N ARG A 471 20.07 -11.17 14.30
CA ARG A 471 20.72 -12.48 14.14
C ARG A 471 21.46 -12.56 12.82
N ASP A 472 22.61 -13.22 12.84
CA ASP A 472 23.46 -13.42 11.67
C ASP A 472 23.60 -14.91 11.39
N PHE A 473 23.53 -15.26 10.12
CA PHE A 473 23.63 -16.62 9.61
C PHE A 473 24.58 -16.64 8.40
N VAL A 474 25.12 -17.82 8.12
CA VAL A 474 25.86 -18.08 6.89
C VAL A 474 25.02 -19.03 6.06
N LEU A 475 24.74 -18.62 4.82
CA LEU A 475 24.06 -19.42 3.82
C LEU A 475 25.11 -20.02 2.88
N PRO A 476 25.37 -21.34 2.92
CA PRO A 476 26.20 -21.98 1.93
C PRO A 476 25.43 -22.05 0.60
N VAL A 477 25.81 -21.21 -0.36
CA VAL A 477 25.13 -21.10 -1.65
C VAL A 477 26.03 -21.65 -2.75
N ARG A 478 25.52 -22.63 -3.50
CA ARG A 478 26.26 -23.21 -4.62
C ARG A 478 26.22 -22.27 -5.82
N SER A 479 27.38 -21.78 -6.24
CA SER A 479 27.50 -20.91 -7.40
C SER A 479 27.24 -21.70 -8.70
N ARG A 480 26.99 -20.99 -9.80
CA ARG A 480 26.87 -21.63 -11.13
C ARG A 480 28.16 -22.32 -11.58
N GLU A 481 29.29 -21.91 -11.03
CA GLU A 481 30.61 -22.48 -11.29
C GLU A 481 30.87 -23.73 -10.44
N GLY A 482 29.90 -24.14 -9.61
CA GLY A 482 29.94 -25.36 -8.81
C GLY A 482 30.65 -25.21 -7.47
N VAL A 483 31.12 -24.01 -7.14
CA VAL A 483 31.82 -23.69 -5.88
C VAL A 483 30.82 -23.20 -4.84
N ASP A 484 30.88 -23.78 -3.64
CA ASP A 484 30.07 -23.30 -2.51
C ASP A 484 30.64 -21.97 -2.01
N THR A 485 29.77 -20.96 -1.94
CA THR A 485 30.09 -19.61 -1.49
C THR A 485 29.29 -19.32 -0.25
N ASP A 486 29.97 -18.91 0.81
CA ASP A 486 29.32 -18.49 2.06
C ASP A 486 28.77 -17.08 1.90
N VAL A 487 27.44 -16.99 1.90
CA VAL A 487 26.70 -15.73 1.81
C VAL A 487 26.25 -15.33 3.21
N GLN A 488 26.61 -14.13 3.65
CA GLN A 488 26.21 -13.61 4.95
C GLN A 488 24.75 -13.20 4.92
N LEU A 489 23.90 -13.85 5.72
CA LEU A 489 22.50 -13.47 5.93
C LEU A 489 22.35 -12.76 7.26
N THR A 490 21.86 -11.52 7.23
CA THR A 490 21.53 -10.74 8.43
C THR A 490 20.01 -10.62 8.57
N ILE A 491 19.49 -10.91 9.75
CA ILE A 491 18.10 -10.64 10.12
C ILE A 491 18.11 -9.43 11.05
N ARG A 492 17.38 -8.40 10.65
CA ARG A 492 17.32 -7.11 11.34
C ARG A 492 15.89 -6.64 11.41
N ALA A 493 15.61 -5.80 12.38
CA ALA A 493 14.34 -5.12 12.47
C ALA A 493 14.52 -3.62 12.69
N ILE A 494 13.55 -2.83 12.22
CA ILE A 494 13.56 -1.37 12.30
C ILE A 494 12.31 -0.84 13.01
N ARG A 495 12.49 0.14 13.90
CA ARG A 495 11.39 0.76 14.64
C ARG A 495 10.58 1.74 13.80
N LEU A 496 9.26 1.48 13.76
CA LEU A 496 8.26 2.37 13.14
C LEU A 496 7.45 3.20 14.15
N SER A 497 7.80 3.11 15.44
CA SER A 497 7.16 3.87 16.53
C SER A 497 7.71 5.29 16.69
N HIS A 498 8.88 5.60 16.11
CA HIS A 498 9.40 6.97 16.04
C HIS A 498 8.38 7.90 15.39
N ASP A 499 8.24 9.15 15.86
CA ASP A 499 7.44 10.14 15.13
C ASP A 499 8.23 10.66 13.93
N LEU A 500 7.94 10.10 12.75
CA LEU A 500 8.64 10.40 11.51
C LEU A 500 8.34 11.80 10.96
N ASN A 501 7.41 12.52 11.59
CA ASN A 501 7.02 13.88 11.22
C ASN A 501 7.78 14.92 12.03
N GLN A 502 8.34 14.54 13.18
CA GLN A 502 9.26 15.36 13.94
C GLN A 502 10.69 15.16 13.45
N ARG A 503 11.48 16.23 13.53
CA ARG A 503 12.88 16.19 13.11
C ARG A 503 13.68 15.15 13.89
N GLU A 504 13.57 15.16 15.21
CA GLU A 504 14.27 14.22 16.10
C GLU A 504 13.88 12.76 15.83
N GLY A 505 12.59 12.47 15.68
CA GLY A 505 12.11 11.12 15.37
C GLY A 505 12.52 10.64 13.98
N TRP A 506 12.56 11.54 12.99
CA TRP A 506 13.08 11.24 11.66
C TRP A 506 14.59 10.97 11.69
N GLU A 507 15.37 11.78 12.40
CA GLU A 507 16.82 11.60 12.56
C GLU A 507 17.13 10.29 13.29
N ALA A 508 16.38 9.96 14.34
CA ALA A 508 16.49 8.68 15.05
C ALA A 508 16.21 7.48 14.14
N PHE A 509 15.11 7.53 13.37
CA PHE A 509 14.79 6.50 12.38
C PHE A 509 15.91 6.34 11.33
N CYS A 510 16.44 7.44 10.81
CA CYS A 510 17.53 7.40 9.81
C CYS A 510 18.81 6.83 10.41
N SER A 511 19.15 7.21 11.65
CA SER A 511 20.33 6.69 12.35
C SER A 511 20.22 5.18 12.57
N GLU A 512 19.06 4.71 13.03
CA GLU A 512 18.80 3.28 13.22
C GLU A 512 18.88 2.51 11.90
N LEU A 513 18.25 3.02 10.84
CA LEU A 513 18.32 2.42 9.50
C LEU A 513 19.77 2.35 9.00
N ARG A 514 20.55 3.40 9.20
CA ARG A 514 21.97 3.44 8.84
C ARG A 514 22.77 2.36 9.57
N GLU A 515 22.62 2.25 10.88
CA GLU A 515 23.29 1.19 11.66
C GLU A 515 22.91 -0.22 11.19
N ILE A 516 21.66 -0.41 10.78
CA ILE A 516 21.17 -1.69 10.24
C ILE A 516 21.83 -2.02 8.90
N VAL A 517 21.89 -1.07 7.96
CA VAL A 517 22.26 -1.35 6.56
C VAL A 517 23.74 -1.15 6.24
N MET A 518 24.46 -0.32 7.01
CA MET A 518 25.88 -0.01 6.78
C MET A 518 26.78 -1.26 6.70
N PRO A 519 26.59 -2.32 7.53
CA PRO A 519 27.39 -3.55 7.43
C PRO A 519 27.26 -4.30 6.10
N LEU A 520 26.24 -4.02 5.29
CA LEU A 520 26.04 -4.68 4.00
C LEU A 520 27.11 -4.29 2.97
N ILE A 521 27.73 -3.12 3.09
CA ILE A 521 28.71 -2.63 2.12
C ILE A 521 30.10 -2.43 2.74
N ALA A 522 30.23 -2.56 4.07
CA ALA A 522 31.51 -2.45 4.77
C ALA A 522 32.63 -3.24 4.05
N GLU A 523 33.80 -2.62 3.93
CA GLU A 523 34.94 -3.10 3.15
C GLU A 523 35.24 -4.57 3.48
N GLN A 524 35.56 -5.34 2.44
CA GLN A 524 36.12 -6.66 2.65
C GLN A 524 37.42 -6.48 3.44
N GLU A 525 37.45 -6.85 4.72
CA GLU A 525 38.70 -7.34 5.25
C GLU A 525 39.09 -8.53 4.36
N PRO A 526 40.30 -8.55 3.76
CA PRO A 526 40.73 -9.68 2.99
C PRO A 526 40.80 -10.86 3.93
N TRP A 527 39.87 -11.79 3.77
CA TRP A 527 39.94 -13.10 4.40
C TRP A 527 41.31 -13.67 4.07
N ARG A 528 42.15 -13.84 5.09
CA ARG A 528 43.47 -14.45 4.96
C ARG A 528 43.24 -15.83 4.33
N SER A 529 43.63 -15.96 3.07
CA SER A 529 43.89 -17.26 2.46
C SER A 529 44.82 -17.99 3.41
N THR A 530 44.29 -18.99 4.09
CA THR A 530 45.10 -19.93 4.85
C THR A 530 45.86 -20.71 3.80
N GLU A 531 47.06 -20.25 3.45
CA GLU A 531 48.04 -21.05 2.72
C GLU A 531 48.50 -22.17 3.64
N SER A 532 47.71 -23.24 3.67
CA SER A 532 48.16 -24.54 4.12
C SER A 532 48.74 -25.29 2.93
N GLY A 533 50.08 -25.29 2.85
CA GLY A 533 50.81 -26.39 2.19
C GLY A 533 51.83 -25.97 1.14
N ARG A 534 53.10 -25.86 1.57
CA ARG A 534 54.17 -26.85 1.29
C ARG A 534 55.52 -26.24 1.62
N ALA A 535 56.02 -26.55 2.81
CA ALA A 535 57.46 -26.63 3.01
C ALA A 535 57.92 -27.90 2.26
N VAL A 536 58.56 -27.71 1.11
CA VAL A 536 59.43 -28.73 0.51
C VAL A 536 60.84 -28.42 0.99
N VAL A 537 61.31 -29.29 1.87
CA VAL A 537 62.72 -29.51 2.15
C VAL A 537 63.30 -30.24 0.94
N GLU A 538 64.48 -29.79 0.49
CA GLU A 538 65.60 -30.53 -0.14
C GLU A 538 66.24 -29.76 -1.30
N GLY A 539 67.56 -29.56 -1.19
CA GLY A 539 68.43 -29.04 -2.25
C GLY A 539 69.48 -28.06 -1.74
#